data_AF-A0AAN8Q8G0-F1
#
_entry.id   AF-A0AAN8Q8G0-F1
#
_cell.length_a   1.000
_cell.length_b   1.000
_cell.length_c   1.000
_cell.angle_alpha   90.00
_cell.angle_beta   90.00
_cell.angle_gamma   90.00
#
_symmetry.space_group_name_H-M   'P 1'
#
loop_
_entity.id
_entity.type
_entity.pdbx_description
1 polymer ?
#
loop_
_entity_poly.entity_id
_entity_poly.type
_entity_poly.pdbx_seq_one_letter_code
_entity_poly.pdbx_strand_id
1 'polypeptide(L)'
;MSRRHATEFRGASPSPPLPTDHVLNSGAVVFPGAFDQHGCPLVMFPVDAHGNLSDLSKSEVVDFIHYFLSLHNKKQEKESLVSVVADLRQATLTTTRFIAETLLLLEFHRRTAHTVYIIQPKKKDVLKLLLKLLVPSKSYVAPFKRVLLKEVFDLSNYIDRSQLTAALGGYLVYCHRSWVTFIKEIDCFVQEFLSVVQRLPSSISTLQTLSRQPVPSAFTELKAFCSTNEAKFQLLRRELGLDELLRHCECVVEKLRYPEKNSCYQAVAGTALFTHTAFDMLQNYSRCEIRMGRTARKVGNFYVPAEPKLAFVIRIRGINGVSPKVRKVLQLLRLRQILIGVFVKLNKASVNMLRIAEPYIAWGYPNLKSVRELIYKRGHGRMTKQRIALTDNALVEKALGKYSIICVEDLIHEIYTVGNNFKPANNFLWPFKLSTPRGGMNKKTTHFVEGGDAGNRESFSGM
;
A
#
# COMPACT_ATOMS: atom_id res chain seq x y z
N MET A 1 -2.11 -31.31 29.40
CA MET A 1 -2.97 -31.77 28.28
C MET A 1 -3.31 -30.58 27.40
N SER A 2 -2.94 -30.63 26.11
CA SER A 2 -3.33 -29.78 24.97
C SER A 2 -3.17 -28.25 25.10
N ARG A 3 -2.68 -27.48 24.13
CA ARG A 3 -2.29 -27.73 22.74
C ARG A 3 -1.61 -26.44 22.25
N ARG A 4 -0.59 -26.65 21.42
CA ARG A 4 -0.07 -25.82 20.33
C ARG A 4 -0.86 -24.54 19.97
N HIS A 5 -0.08 -23.50 19.68
CA HIS A 5 -0.21 -22.51 18.60
C HIS A 5 0.10 -21.09 19.09
N ALA A 6 1.35 -20.87 19.53
CA ALA A 6 2.02 -19.64 19.14
C ALA A 6 2.08 -19.66 17.60
N THR A 7 1.55 -18.60 16.98
CA THR A 7 1.63 -18.26 15.57
C THR A 7 2.72 -19.02 14.80
N GLU A 8 2.35 -20.15 14.21
CA GLU A 8 2.99 -20.57 12.97
C GLU A 8 2.59 -19.49 11.96
N PHE A 9 3.42 -18.46 11.81
CA PHE A 9 3.75 -18.02 10.46
C PHE A 9 4.19 -19.30 9.77
N ARG A 10 3.23 -19.99 9.14
CA ARG A 10 3.45 -21.22 8.39
C ARG A 10 4.60 -20.87 7.46
N GLY A 11 5.77 -21.46 7.73
CA GLY A 11 7.03 -21.02 7.16
C GLY A 11 6.84 -20.78 5.67
N ALA A 12 6.82 -19.52 5.26
CA ALA A 12 7.06 -19.22 3.87
C ALA A 12 8.44 -19.81 3.62
N SER A 13 8.53 -20.77 2.70
CA SER A 13 9.82 -21.15 2.13
C SER A 13 10.62 -19.87 1.92
N PRO A 14 11.87 -19.77 2.42
CA PRO A 14 12.61 -18.53 2.36
C PRO A 14 12.54 -18.02 0.91
N SER A 15 12.01 -16.81 0.75
CA SER A 15 11.97 -16.18 -0.56
C SER A 15 13.39 -16.19 -1.10
N PRO A 16 13.61 -16.60 -2.37
CA PRO A 16 14.95 -16.59 -2.94
C PRO A 16 15.56 -15.21 -2.75
N PRO A 17 16.88 -15.11 -2.50
CA PRO A 17 17.54 -13.83 -2.37
C PRO A 17 17.39 -13.03 -3.67
N LEU A 18 17.34 -11.71 -3.55
CA LEU A 18 17.35 -10.82 -4.70
C LEU A 18 18.56 -11.16 -5.60
N PRO A 19 18.38 -11.28 -6.93
CA PRO A 19 19.48 -11.49 -7.85
C PRO A 19 20.55 -10.39 -7.70
N THR A 20 21.80 -10.74 -7.98
CA THR A 20 22.93 -9.82 -7.84
C THR A 20 22.80 -8.59 -8.73
N ASP A 21 23.48 -7.52 -8.34
CA ASP A 21 23.44 -6.24 -9.05
C ASP A 21 23.84 -6.33 -10.52
N HIS A 22 24.84 -7.16 -10.88
CA HIS A 22 25.23 -7.31 -12.28
C HIS A 22 24.14 -7.99 -13.11
N VAL A 23 23.45 -8.99 -12.56
CA VAL A 23 22.31 -9.67 -13.24
C VAL A 23 21.15 -8.69 -13.38
N LEU A 24 20.76 -8.01 -12.30
CA LEU A 24 19.64 -7.08 -12.30
C LEU A 24 19.84 -5.91 -13.27
N ASN A 25 21.05 -5.35 -13.34
CA ASN A 25 21.34 -4.19 -14.19
C ASN A 25 21.65 -4.59 -15.65
N SER A 26 21.83 -5.87 -15.95
CA SER A 26 22.23 -6.33 -17.28
C SER A 26 21.21 -5.99 -18.38
N GLY A 27 19.92 -5.96 -18.07
CA GLY A 27 18.85 -5.84 -19.07
C GLY A 27 18.79 -6.98 -20.09
N ALA A 28 19.66 -7.99 -19.98
CA ALA A 28 19.78 -9.11 -20.91
C ALA A 28 18.52 -10.00 -20.89
N VAL A 29 17.88 -10.06 -19.72
CA VAL A 29 16.58 -10.70 -19.48
C VAL A 29 15.73 -9.72 -18.69
N VAL A 30 14.53 -9.45 -19.18
CA VAL A 30 13.63 -8.46 -18.57
C VAL A 30 12.32 -9.10 -18.13
N PHE A 31 11.81 -8.65 -16.99
CA PHE A 31 10.50 -8.97 -16.47
C PHE A 31 9.64 -7.70 -16.44
N PRO A 32 8.96 -7.37 -17.55
CA PRO A 32 8.25 -6.09 -17.68
C PRO A 32 6.96 -6.00 -16.86
N GLY A 33 6.58 -7.06 -16.13
CA GLY A 33 5.31 -7.10 -15.39
C GLY A 33 4.09 -7.21 -16.32
N ALA A 34 4.28 -7.89 -17.45
CA ALA A 34 3.30 -8.09 -18.49
C ALA A 34 2.85 -9.56 -18.59
N PHE A 35 1.74 -9.83 -19.28
CA PHE A 35 1.13 -11.17 -19.37
C PHE A 35 0.79 -11.55 -20.81
N ASP A 36 0.80 -12.84 -21.12
CA ASP A 36 0.20 -13.35 -22.36
C ASP A 36 -1.33 -13.53 -22.23
N GLN A 37 -1.99 -13.90 -23.33
CA GLN A 37 -3.43 -14.19 -23.33
C GLN A 37 -3.84 -15.35 -22.43
N HIS A 38 -2.90 -16.19 -21.99
CA HIS A 38 -3.14 -17.27 -21.03
C HIS A 38 -3.01 -16.81 -19.59
N GLY A 39 -2.68 -15.54 -19.35
CA GLY A 39 -2.44 -14.98 -18.01
C GLY A 39 -1.09 -15.38 -17.42
N CYS A 40 -0.18 -15.95 -18.22
CA CYS A 40 1.17 -16.27 -17.76
C CYS A 40 2.05 -15.02 -17.77
N PRO A 41 2.82 -14.75 -16.69
CA PRO A 41 3.75 -13.64 -16.67
C PRO A 41 4.82 -13.78 -17.76
N LEU A 42 5.24 -12.66 -18.33
CA LEU A 42 6.20 -12.60 -19.43
C LEU A 42 7.63 -12.37 -18.94
N VAL A 43 8.55 -13.15 -19.49
CA VAL A 43 9.99 -12.89 -19.50
C VAL A 43 10.42 -12.62 -20.93
N MET A 44 11.23 -11.59 -21.16
CA MET A 44 11.66 -11.23 -22.51
C MET A 44 13.19 -11.22 -22.62
N PHE A 45 13.70 -11.71 -23.74
CA PHE A 45 15.08 -11.54 -24.19
C PHE A 45 15.08 -10.47 -25.30
N PRO A 46 15.33 -9.19 -24.97
CA PRO A 46 15.26 -8.11 -25.93
C PRO A 46 16.50 -8.11 -26.84
N VAL A 47 16.27 -7.83 -28.13
CA VAL A 47 17.32 -7.84 -29.14
C VAL A 47 18.47 -6.88 -28.83
N ASP A 48 18.15 -5.71 -28.24
CA ASP A 48 19.13 -4.65 -27.96
C ASP A 48 20.08 -5.00 -26.81
N ALA A 49 19.73 -5.97 -25.95
CA ALA A 49 20.53 -6.36 -24.79
C ALA A 49 21.26 -7.71 -24.98
N HIS A 50 21.25 -8.27 -26.20
CA HIS A 50 21.93 -9.52 -26.50
C HIS A 50 23.43 -9.51 -26.19
N GLY A 51 24.08 -8.34 -26.30
CA GLY A 51 25.50 -8.19 -25.96
C GLY A 51 25.79 -8.50 -24.49
N ASN A 52 24.86 -8.19 -23.59
CA ASN A 52 25.05 -8.34 -22.15
C ASN A 52 24.88 -9.80 -21.68
N LEU A 53 24.42 -10.70 -22.56
CA LEU A 53 24.31 -12.14 -22.23
C LEU A 53 25.68 -12.82 -22.11
N SER A 54 26.76 -12.24 -22.65
CA SER A 54 28.12 -12.80 -22.48
C SER A 54 28.62 -12.71 -21.04
N ASP A 55 28.10 -11.75 -20.28
CA ASP A 55 28.57 -11.43 -18.93
C ASP A 55 27.79 -12.19 -17.86
N LEU A 56 26.84 -13.04 -18.29
CA LEU A 56 25.94 -13.79 -17.42
C LEU A 56 26.12 -15.30 -17.61
N SER A 57 25.96 -16.04 -16.53
CA SER A 57 25.79 -17.49 -16.58
C SER A 57 24.32 -17.87 -16.82
N LYS A 58 24.11 -19.04 -17.41
CA LYS A 58 22.76 -19.59 -17.64
C LYS A 58 22.02 -19.85 -16.33
N SER A 59 22.74 -20.26 -15.28
CA SER A 59 22.19 -20.45 -13.93
C SER A 59 21.67 -19.15 -13.33
N GLU A 60 22.44 -18.06 -13.44
CA GLU A 60 22.00 -16.74 -12.93
C GLU A 60 20.71 -16.27 -13.62
N VAL A 61 20.57 -16.51 -14.92
CA VAL A 61 19.35 -16.18 -15.67
C VAL A 61 18.16 -17.03 -15.19
N VAL A 62 18.37 -18.32 -14.98
CA VAL A 62 17.32 -19.22 -14.45
C VAL A 62 16.91 -18.80 -13.03
N ASP A 63 17.87 -18.45 -12.17
CA ASP A 63 17.62 -17.98 -10.81
C ASP A 63 16.86 -16.65 -10.81
N PHE A 64 17.21 -15.72 -11.72
CA PHE A 64 16.46 -14.49 -11.95
C PHE A 64 14.99 -14.79 -12.30
N ILE A 65 14.74 -15.69 -13.27
CA ILE A 65 13.38 -16.05 -13.68
C ILE A 65 12.60 -16.67 -12.51
N HIS A 66 13.21 -17.59 -11.77
CA HIS A 66 12.59 -18.22 -10.61
C HIS A 66 12.30 -17.23 -9.48
N TYR A 67 13.18 -16.26 -9.23
CA TYR A 67 12.95 -15.21 -8.23
C TYR A 67 11.66 -14.44 -8.53
N PHE A 68 11.52 -13.88 -9.74
CA PHE A 68 10.34 -13.09 -10.09
C PHE A 68 9.05 -13.92 -10.20
N LEU A 69 9.18 -15.19 -10.61
CA LEU A 69 8.05 -16.12 -10.60
C LEU A 69 7.57 -16.43 -9.18
N SER A 70 8.50 -16.54 -8.21
CA SER A 70 8.17 -16.74 -6.80
C SER A 70 7.41 -15.54 -6.20
N LEU A 71 7.76 -14.32 -6.61
CA LEU A 71 7.04 -13.10 -6.22
C LEU A 71 5.60 -13.06 -6.76
N HIS A 72 5.37 -13.70 -7.91
CA HIS A 72 4.06 -13.72 -8.55
C HIS A 72 3.15 -14.85 -8.04
N ASN A 73 3.70 -15.94 -7.51
CA ASN A 73 2.94 -17.10 -7.02
C ASN A 73 2.25 -16.84 -5.65
N LYS A 74 1.24 -15.96 -5.65
CA LYS A 74 0.50 -15.50 -4.46
C LYS A 74 -0.23 -16.61 -3.69
N LYS A 75 -0.53 -17.75 -4.32
CA LYS A 75 -1.38 -18.81 -3.75
C LYS A 75 -0.66 -20.09 -3.37
N GLN A 76 0.67 -20.17 -3.56
CA GLN A 76 1.39 -21.45 -3.48
C GLN A 76 0.72 -22.52 -4.36
N GLU A 77 0.18 -22.13 -5.52
CA GLU A 77 -0.29 -23.10 -6.51
C GLU A 77 0.95 -23.82 -7.07
N LYS A 78 0.83 -25.14 -7.24
CA LYS A 78 1.98 -26.05 -7.45
C LYS A 78 2.76 -25.80 -8.74
N GLU A 79 2.20 -25.08 -9.72
CA GLU A 79 2.80 -24.87 -11.03
C GLU A 79 2.60 -23.42 -11.48
N SER A 80 3.39 -22.49 -10.92
CA SER A 80 3.49 -21.15 -11.51
C SER A 80 4.34 -21.28 -12.77
N LEU A 81 3.75 -21.04 -13.93
CA LEU A 81 4.44 -21.09 -15.21
C LEU A 81 4.74 -19.68 -15.74
N VAL A 82 5.72 -19.57 -16.64
CA VAL A 82 6.16 -18.34 -17.28
C VAL A 82 6.08 -18.49 -18.80
N SER A 83 5.69 -17.42 -19.49
CA SER A 83 5.79 -17.34 -20.94
C SER A 83 7.01 -16.52 -21.33
N VAL A 84 7.78 -17.01 -22.30
CA VAL A 84 9.05 -16.39 -22.71
C VAL A 84 8.93 -15.82 -24.11
N VAL A 85 9.37 -14.58 -24.31
CA VAL A 85 9.50 -13.96 -25.63
C VAL A 85 10.99 -13.81 -25.94
N ALA A 86 11.48 -14.49 -26.97
CA ALA A 86 12.85 -14.39 -27.44
C ALA A 86 12.90 -13.70 -28.81
N ASP A 87 13.43 -12.48 -28.85
CA ASP A 87 13.60 -11.74 -30.10
C ASP A 87 14.95 -12.07 -30.76
N LEU A 88 14.97 -13.11 -31.59
CA LEU A 88 16.22 -13.61 -32.18
C LEU A 88 16.56 -12.98 -33.55
N ARG A 89 15.86 -11.93 -33.98
CA ARG A 89 16.02 -11.33 -35.32
C ARG A 89 17.47 -10.99 -35.67
N GLN A 90 18.22 -10.47 -34.70
CA GLN A 90 19.63 -10.09 -34.83
C GLN A 90 20.57 -10.98 -34.00
N ALA A 91 20.12 -12.15 -33.55
CA ALA A 91 20.92 -13.02 -32.71
C ALA A 91 22.14 -13.61 -33.44
N THR A 92 23.23 -13.79 -32.70
CA THR A 92 24.44 -14.50 -33.13
C THR A 92 24.35 -15.98 -32.76
N LEU A 93 25.24 -16.81 -33.29
CA LEU A 93 25.30 -18.24 -32.93
C LEU A 93 25.54 -18.47 -31.43
N THR A 94 26.34 -17.61 -30.78
CA THR A 94 26.61 -17.67 -29.34
C THR A 94 25.37 -17.29 -28.53
N THR A 95 24.72 -16.17 -28.87
CA THR A 95 23.47 -15.74 -28.22
C THR A 95 22.35 -16.76 -28.38
N THR A 96 22.14 -17.29 -29.58
CA THR A 96 21.12 -18.30 -29.84
C THR A 96 21.38 -19.58 -29.06
N ARG A 97 22.63 -20.04 -28.97
CA ARG A 97 22.99 -21.19 -28.15
C ARG A 97 22.73 -20.91 -26.67
N PHE A 98 23.14 -19.75 -26.17
CA PHE A 98 22.93 -19.35 -24.78
C PHE A 98 21.45 -19.34 -24.40
N ILE A 99 20.59 -18.68 -25.20
CA ILE A 99 19.16 -18.59 -24.93
C ILE A 99 18.51 -19.98 -24.99
N ALA A 100 18.81 -20.78 -26.02
CA ALA A 100 18.26 -22.13 -26.15
C ALA A 100 18.65 -23.03 -24.97
N GLU A 101 19.92 -23.03 -24.57
CA GLU A 101 20.40 -23.82 -23.43
C GLU A 101 19.82 -23.33 -22.10
N THR A 102 19.64 -22.02 -21.92
CA THR A 102 18.97 -21.44 -20.74
C THR A 102 17.50 -21.88 -20.67
N LEU A 103 16.77 -21.88 -21.79
CA LEU A 103 15.39 -22.36 -21.85
C LEU A 103 15.28 -23.85 -21.50
N LEU A 104 16.23 -24.67 -21.98
CA LEU A 104 16.29 -26.09 -21.64
C LEU A 104 16.63 -26.31 -20.17
N LEU A 105 17.51 -25.47 -19.59
CA LEU A 105 17.86 -25.52 -18.16
C LEU A 105 16.68 -25.14 -17.27
N LEU A 106 15.95 -24.08 -17.66
CA LEU A 106 14.74 -23.63 -16.98
C LEU A 106 13.71 -24.76 -16.91
N GLU A 107 13.55 -25.49 -18.01
CA GLU A 107 12.67 -26.64 -18.11
C GLU A 107 13.15 -27.83 -17.24
N PHE A 108 14.46 -28.13 -17.27
CA PHE A 108 15.04 -29.22 -16.49
C PHE A 108 14.86 -29.04 -14.97
N HIS A 109 15.00 -27.81 -14.48
CA HIS A 109 14.95 -27.55 -13.04
C HIS A 109 13.54 -27.70 -12.44
N ARG A 110 12.50 -27.15 -13.09
CA ARG A 110 11.15 -27.05 -12.49
C ARG A 110 9.97 -27.11 -13.47
N ARG A 111 10.20 -27.38 -14.76
CA ARG A 111 9.16 -27.31 -15.81
C ARG A 111 8.36 -26.01 -15.80
N THR A 112 9.06 -24.89 -15.70
CA THR A 112 8.46 -23.58 -15.45
C THR A 112 8.01 -22.85 -16.71
N ALA A 113 8.42 -23.28 -17.91
CA ALA A 113 8.05 -22.62 -19.14
C ALA A 113 6.68 -23.12 -19.67
N HIS A 114 5.71 -22.22 -19.84
CA HIS A 114 4.43 -22.53 -20.47
C HIS A 114 4.54 -22.46 -22.00
N THR A 115 4.82 -21.26 -22.53
CA THR A 115 4.95 -21.01 -23.96
C THR A 115 6.19 -20.16 -24.25
N VAL A 116 6.96 -20.54 -25.27
CA VAL A 116 8.12 -19.81 -25.76
C VAL A 116 7.80 -19.26 -27.15
N TYR A 117 7.63 -17.95 -27.24
CA TYR A 117 7.42 -17.19 -28.47
C TYR A 117 8.79 -16.76 -29.01
N ILE A 118 9.16 -17.25 -30.19
CA ILE A 118 10.46 -16.97 -30.79
C ILE A 118 10.25 -16.20 -32.09
N ILE A 119 10.72 -14.94 -32.12
CA ILE A 119 10.83 -14.20 -33.37
C ILE A 119 12.08 -14.70 -34.10
N GLN A 120 11.90 -15.25 -35.29
CA GLN A 120 12.91 -16.04 -35.97
C GLN A 120 14.18 -15.22 -36.33
N PRO A 121 15.38 -15.84 -36.23
CA PRO A 121 16.60 -15.25 -36.76
C PRO A 121 16.53 -15.03 -38.27
N LYS A 122 17.02 -13.87 -38.74
CA LYS A 122 17.11 -13.60 -40.18
C LYS A 122 18.20 -14.43 -40.87
N LYS A 123 19.24 -14.83 -40.14
CA LYS A 123 20.38 -15.61 -40.66
C LYS A 123 20.04 -17.12 -40.68
N LYS A 124 20.19 -17.76 -41.85
CA LYS A 124 19.79 -19.17 -42.07
C LYS A 124 20.57 -20.18 -41.22
N ASP A 125 21.86 -19.96 -41.01
CA ASP A 125 22.73 -20.78 -40.16
C ASP A 125 22.32 -20.71 -38.68
N VAL A 126 21.96 -19.52 -38.20
CA VAL A 126 21.45 -19.31 -36.84
C VAL A 126 20.09 -20.01 -36.63
N LEU A 127 19.18 -19.90 -37.61
CA LEU A 127 17.90 -20.61 -37.58
C LEU A 127 18.09 -22.14 -37.56
N LYS A 128 19.01 -22.67 -38.39
CA LYS A 128 19.34 -24.11 -38.38
C LYS A 128 19.88 -24.55 -37.01
N LEU A 129 20.76 -23.76 -36.39
CA LEU A 129 21.28 -24.05 -35.05
C LEU A 129 20.16 -24.06 -34.00
N LEU A 130 19.30 -23.03 -34.00
CA LEU A 130 18.16 -22.93 -33.08
C LEU A 130 17.26 -24.18 -33.17
N LEU A 131 16.86 -24.54 -34.40
CA LEU A 131 16.00 -25.70 -34.63
C LEU A 131 16.69 -26.98 -34.15
N LYS A 132 17.99 -27.14 -34.39
CA LYS A 132 18.76 -28.30 -33.91
C LYS A 132 18.80 -28.38 -32.38
N LEU A 133 18.97 -27.25 -31.69
CA LEU A 133 19.07 -27.20 -30.23
C LEU A 133 17.71 -27.45 -29.53
N LEU A 134 16.61 -27.03 -30.15
CA LEU A 134 15.25 -27.16 -29.60
C LEU A 134 14.52 -28.43 -30.06
N VAL A 135 15.19 -29.35 -30.75
CA VAL A 135 14.62 -30.66 -31.11
C VAL A 135 14.56 -31.55 -29.87
N PRO A 136 13.43 -32.21 -29.58
CA PRO A 136 13.34 -33.17 -28.49
C PRO A 136 14.39 -34.28 -28.63
N SER A 137 15.10 -34.58 -27.55
CA SER A 137 16.06 -35.69 -27.46
C SER A 137 15.44 -36.85 -26.67
N LYS A 138 15.97 -38.08 -26.78
CA LYS A 138 15.58 -39.21 -25.91
C LYS A 138 15.72 -38.89 -24.42
N SER A 139 16.55 -37.90 -24.05
CA SER A 139 16.73 -37.40 -22.68
C SER A 139 15.80 -36.24 -22.28
N TYR A 140 15.14 -35.58 -23.24
CA TYR A 140 14.26 -34.42 -23.02
C TYR A 140 13.11 -34.42 -24.03
N VAL A 141 11.90 -34.78 -23.57
CA VAL A 141 10.66 -34.55 -24.32
C VAL A 141 10.36 -33.06 -24.24
N ALA A 142 10.09 -32.35 -25.34
CA ALA A 142 9.84 -30.90 -25.30
C ALA A 142 8.55 -30.57 -24.53
N PRO A 143 8.61 -29.96 -23.32
CA PRO A 143 7.43 -29.82 -22.46
C PRO A 143 6.72 -28.47 -22.61
N PHE A 144 7.41 -27.45 -23.12
CA PHE A 144 6.84 -26.13 -23.36
C PHE A 144 6.36 -25.96 -24.81
N LYS A 145 5.25 -25.24 -24.98
CA LYS A 145 4.72 -24.91 -26.30
C LYS A 145 5.66 -23.92 -26.99
N ARG A 146 6.15 -24.26 -28.18
CA ARG A 146 6.98 -23.35 -29.00
C ARG A 146 6.15 -22.70 -30.10
N VAL A 147 6.24 -21.38 -30.21
CA VAL A 147 5.59 -20.61 -31.27
C VAL A 147 6.68 -19.88 -32.05
N LEU A 148 6.87 -20.25 -33.31
CA LEU A 148 7.85 -19.63 -34.19
C LEU A 148 7.16 -18.55 -35.02
N LEU A 149 7.65 -17.32 -34.90
CA LEU A 149 7.06 -16.13 -35.52
C LEU A 149 8.00 -15.61 -36.60
N LYS A 150 7.47 -15.35 -37.80
CA LYS A 150 8.29 -14.82 -38.90
C LYS A 150 8.53 -13.33 -38.71
N GLU A 151 7.48 -12.62 -38.29
CA GLU A 151 7.50 -11.18 -38.11
C GLU A 151 7.11 -10.80 -36.69
N VAL A 152 7.52 -9.61 -36.26
CA VAL A 152 7.24 -9.12 -34.90
C VAL A 152 5.76 -8.94 -34.65
N PHE A 153 5.01 -8.46 -35.65
CA PHE A 153 3.59 -8.19 -35.50
C PHE A 153 2.77 -9.47 -35.24
N ASP A 154 3.30 -10.64 -35.60
CA ASP A 154 2.66 -11.94 -35.31
C ASP A 154 2.54 -12.20 -33.80
N LEU A 155 3.36 -11.54 -32.95
CA LEU A 155 3.23 -11.62 -31.49
C LEU A 155 1.86 -11.14 -30.99
N SER A 156 1.26 -10.16 -31.69
CA SER A 156 -0.03 -9.58 -31.29
C SER A 156 -1.19 -10.57 -31.36
N ASN A 157 -1.01 -11.69 -32.06
CA ASN A 157 -1.98 -12.79 -32.07
C ASN A 157 -2.05 -13.55 -30.74
N TYR A 158 -1.00 -13.45 -29.91
CA TYR A 158 -0.85 -14.23 -28.66
C TYR A 158 -0.70 -13.36 -27.41
N ILE A 159 -0.25 -12.12 -27.57
CA ILE A 159 0.01 -11.18 -26.49
C ILE A 159 -0.62 -9.85 -26.88
N ASP A 160 -1.43 -9.27 -25.99
CA ASP A 160 -2.04 -7.98 -26.26
C ASP A 160 -0.97 -6.89 -26.46
N ARG A 161 -1.20 -5.95 -27.38
CA ARG A 161 -0.23 -4.90 -27.71
C ARG A 161 0.10 -3.99 -26.52
N SER A 162 -0.77 -3.89 -25.51
CA SER A 162 -0.49 -3.19 -24.23
C SER A 162 0.56 -3.86 -23.37
N GLN A 163 0.81 -5.14 -23.60
CA GLN A 163 1.73 -5.98 -22.83
C GLN A 163 3.11 -6.09 -23.52
N LEU A 164 3.24 -5.55 -24.73
CA LEU A 164 4.46 -5.61 -25.55
C LEU A 164 5.15 -4.25 -25.62
N THR A 165 6.48 -4.23 -25.58
CA THR A 165 7.27 -3.02 -25.77
C THR A 165 7.21 -2.55 -27.23
N ALA A 166 7.60 -1.30 -27.49
CA ALA A 166 7.64 -0.74 -28.84
C ALA A 166 8.54 -1.56 -29.80
N ALA A 167 9.67 -2.10 -29.32
CA ALA A 167 10.56 -2.97 -30.10
C ALA A 167 9.89 -4.27 -30.57
N LEU A 168 8.84 -4.69 -29.86
CA LEU A 168 8.01 -5.87 -30.13
C LEU A 168 6.63 -5.52 -30.72
N GLY A 169 6.45 -4.29 -31.22
CA GLY A 169 5.22 -3.86 -31.91
C GLY A 169 4.05 -3.43 -31.00
N GLY A 170 4.30 -3.31 -29.69
CA GLY A 170 3.32 -2.85 -28.71
C GLY A 170 3.49 -1.41 -28.28
N TYR A 171 2.80 -1.04 -27.20
CA TYR A 171 2.79 0.30 -26.61
C TYR A 171 3.10 0.32 -25.11
N LEU A 172 3.61 -0.79 -24.55
CA LEU A 172 4.12 -0.84 -23.19
C LEU A 172 5.37 0.05 -23.06
N VAL A 173 5.27 1.08 -22.24
CA VAL A 173 6.41 1.92 -21.86
C VAL A 173 7.18 1.20 -20.76
N TYR A 174 8.39 0.73 -21.08
CA TYR A 174 9.25 0.02 -20.13
C TYR A 174 10.60 0.74 -20.00
N CYS A 175 11.02 0.98 -18.76
CA CYS A 175 12.36 1.50 -18.46
C CYS A 175 13.05 0.56 -17.47
N HIS A 176 14.05 -0.18 -17.96
CA HIS A 176 14.75 -1.19 -17.17
C HIS A 176 15.41 -0.59 -15.92
N ARG A 177 16.12 0.55 -16.05
CA ARG A 177 16.77 1.23 -14.92
C ARG A 177 15.79 1.63 -13.82
N SER A 178 14.63 2.19 -14.21
CA SER A 178 13.57 2.53 -13.26
C SER A 178 12.99 1.29 -12.59
N TRP A 179 12.77 0.23 -13.35
CA TRP A 179 12.30 -1.05 -12.82
C TRP A 179 13.28 -1.66 -11.80
N VAL A 180 14.58 -1.69 -12.09
CA VAL A 180 15.60 -2.17 -11.14
C VAL A 180 15.59 -1.35 -9.86
N THR A 181 15.53 -0.02 -9.98
CA THR A 181 15.47 0.89 -8.82
C THR A 181 14.25 0.60 -7.95
N PHE A 182 13.09 0.40 -8.58
CA PHE A 182 11.85 0.04 -7.91
C PHE A 182 11.97 -1.30 -7.18
N ILE A 183 12.44 -2.36 -7.85
CA ILE A 183 12.58 -3.69 -7.24
C ILE A 183 13.52 -3.65 -6.03
N LYS A 184 14.65 -2.96 -6.14
CA LYS A 184 15.60 -2.81 -5.01
C LYS A 184 14.98 -2.10 -3.82
N GLU A 185 14.18 -1.05 -4.05
CA GLU A 185 13.49 -0.34 -2.97
C GLU A 185 12.47 -1.25 -2.26
N ILE A 186 11.67 -1.99 -3.04
CA ILE A 186 10.68 -2.93 -2.50
C ILE A 186 11.37 -4.08 -1.75
N ASP A 187 12.43 -4.68 -2.31
CA ASP A 187 13.17 -5.76 -1.65
C ASP A 187 13.80 -5.27 -0.34
N CYS A 188 14.42 -4.08 -0.33
CA CYS A 188 14.97 -3.46 0.88
C CYS A 188 13.91 -3.32 1.98
N PHE A 189 12.72 -2.81 1.64
CA PHE A 189 11.61 -2.74 2.58
C PHE A 189 11.17 -4.13 3.09
N VAL A 190 11.10 -5.12 2.21
CA VAL A 190 10.75 -6.51 2.59
C VAL A 190 11.79 -7.09 3.54
N GLN A 191 13.09 -6.88 3.31
CA GLN A 191 14.15 -7.34 4.20
C GLN A 191 14.07 -6.66 5.58
N GLU A 192 13.80 -5.36 5.63
CA GLU A 192 13.57 -4.64 6.88
C GLU A 192 12.37 -5.21 7.64
N PHE A 193 11.25 -5.46 6.94
CA PHE A 193 10.07 -6.08 7.52
C PHE A 193 10.39 -7.46 8.11
N LEU A 194 11.06 -8.32 7.34
CA LEU A 194 11.45 -9.66 7.79
C LEU A 194 12.39 -9.60 9.01
N SER A 195 13.32 -8.65 9.05
CA SER A 195 14.19 -8.42 10.20
C SER A 195 13.42 -8.04 11.46
N VAL A 196 12.39 -7.19 11.35
CA VAL A 196 11.51 -6.86 12.50
C VAL A 196 10.72 -8.09 12.95
N VAL A 197 10.17 -8.86 12.00
CA VAL A 197 9.42 -10.10 12.31
C VAL A 197 10.30 -11.12 13.02
N GLN A 198 11.56 -11.25 12.63
CA GLN A 198 12.52 -12.15 13.30
C GLN A 198 12.87 -11.70 14.73
N ARG A 199 12.91 -10.38 15.00
CA ARG A 199 13.14 -9.80 16.34
C ARG A 199 11.90 -9.75 17.23
N LEU A 200 10.71 -9.96 16.66
CA LEU A 200 9.45 -9.86 17.39
C LEU A 200 9.33 -10.87 18.55
N PRO A 201 9.67 -12.17 18.38
CA PRO A 201 9.53 -13.16 19.46
C PRO A 201 10.40 -12.87 20.68
N SER A 202 11.66 -12.45 20.47
CA SER A 202 12.55 -12.07 21.58
C SER A 202 12.02 -10.84 22.31
N SER A 203 11.51 -9.87 21.56
CA SER A 203 10.92 -8.65 22.15
C SER A 203 9.67 -8.94 22.97
N ILE A 204 8.80 -9.82 22.48
CA ILE A 204 7.62 -10.29 23.22
C ILE A 204 8.04 -10.99 24.51
N SER A 205 9.07 -11.84 24.46
CA SER A 205 9.60 -12.52 25.65
C SER A 205 10.08 -11.52 26.71
N THR A 206 10.86 -10.51 26.31
CA THR A 206 11.34 -9.45 27.23
C THR A 206 10.17 -8.67 27.85
N LEU A 207 9.15 -8.32 27.07
CA LEU A 207 7.95 -7.65 27.61
C LEU A 207 7.19 -8.52 28.61
N GLN A 208 7.07 -9.82 28.36
CA GLN A 208 6.43 -10.75 29.28
C GLN A 208 7.22 -10.85 30.59
N THR A 209 8.55 -10.87 30.53
CA THR A 209 9.40 -10.84 31.72
C THR A 209 9.22 -9.55 32.52
N LEU A 210 9.19 -8.39 31.85
CA LEU A 210 8.94 -7.10 32.51
C LEU A 210 7.56 -7.05 33.18
N SER A 211 6.52 -7.58 32.54
CA SER A 211 5.16 -7.60 33.11
C SER A 211 5.00 -8.48 34.35
N ARG A 212 5.93 -9.43 34.57
CA ARG A 212 5.90 -10.36 35.71
C ARG A 212 6.73 -9.88 36.90
N GLN A 213 7.40 -8.73 36.78
CA GLN A 213 8.22 -8.21 37.88
C GLN A 213 7.34 -7.74 39.04
N PRO A 214 7.71 -8.03 40.29
CA PRO A 214 6.96 -7.57 41.46
C PRO A 214 7.05 -6.05 41.56
N VAL A 215 5.90 -5.40 41.80
CA VAL A 215 5.81 -3.95 41.98
C VAL A 215 6.27 -3.61 43.41
N PRO A 216 7.25 -2.70 43.59
CA PRO A 216 7.70 -2.31 44.93
C PRO A 216 6.62 -1.60 45.75
N SER A 217 6.63 -1.82 47.06
CA SER A 217 5.70 -1.18 48.01
C SER A 217 6.16 0.19 48.49
N ALA A 218 7.47 0.45 48.52
CA ALA A 218 8.03 1.74 48.92
C ALA A 218 7.98 2.77 47.78
N PHE A 219 7.56 4.01 48.08
CA PHE A 219 7.39 5.07 47.07
C PHE A 219 8.69 5.43 46.32
N THR A 220 9.83 5.47 47.01
CA THR A 220 11.15 5.73 46.42
C THR A 220 11.56 4.64 45.43
N GLU A 221 11.34 3.37 45.80
CA GLU A 221 11.61 2.21 44.96
C GLU A 221 10.65 2.15 43.76
N LEU A 222 9.38 2.49 43.96
CA LEU A 222 8.38 2.55 42.88
C LEU A 222 8.76 3.57 41.81
N LYS A 223 9.26 4.75 42.20
CA LYS A 223 9.72 5.78 41.24
C LYS A 223 10.91 5.30 40.42
N ALA A 224 11.88 4.63 41.05
CA ALA A 224 13.03 4.04 40.38
C ALA A 224 12.63 2.88 39.45
N PHE A 225 11.70 2.03 39.90
CA PHE A 225 11.13 0.93 39.13
C PHE A 225 10.44 1.42 37.85
N CYS A 226 9.55 2.42 37.97
CA CYS A 226 8.86 3.02 36.81
C CYS A 226 9.86 3.61 35.81
N SER A 227 10.84 4.39 36.30
CA SER A 227 11.85 5.02 35.43
C SER A 227 12.71 3.98 34.70
N THR A 228 13.11 2.92 35.40
CA THR A 228 13.91 1.82 34.83
C THR A 228 13.12 1.03 33.79
N ASN A 229 11.86 0.71 34.07
CA ASN A 229 11.00 -0.04 33.16
C ASN A 229 10.61 0.79 31.93
N GLU A 230 10.38 2.09 32.09
CA GLU A 230 10.18 3.01 30.97
C GLU A 230 11.42 3.06 30.07
N ALA A 231 12.61 3.21 30.64
CA ALA A 231 13.86 3.21 29.87
C ALA A 231 14.08 1.89 29.12
N LYS A 232 13.85 0.73 29.77
CA LYS A 232 13.93 -0.59 29.14
C LYS A 232 12.91 -0.75 28.01
N PHE A 233 11.68 -0.28 28.22
CA PHE A 233 10.65 -0.31 27.20
C PHE A 233 11.01 0.54 25.97
N GLN A 234 11.54 1.75 26.19
CA GLN A 234 11.99 2.63 25.12
C GLN A 234 13.16 2.02 24.33
N LEU A 235 14.13 1.42 25.03
CA LEU A 235 15.24 0.71 24.38
C LEU A 235 14.73 -0.45 23.52
N LEU A 236 13.86 -1.29 24.09
CA LEU A 236 13.29 -2.43 23.37
C LEU A 236 12.51 -2.00 22.12
N ARG A 237 11.72 -0.93 22.23
CA ARG A 237 10.99 -0.35 21.09
C ARG A 237 11.93 0.11 19.98
N ARG A 238 13.04 0.77 20.35
CA ARG A 238 14.06 1.23 19.40
C ARG A 238 14.80 0.06 18.75
N GLU A 239 15.19 -0.94 19.54
CA GLU A 239 15.87 -2.15 19.05
C GLU A 239 14.97 -3.02 18.18
N LEU A 240 13.65 -2.97 18.37
CA LEU A 240 12.70 -3.67 17.51
C LEU A 240 12.57 -2.99 16.13
N GLY A 241 12.78 -1.67 16.03
CA GLY A 241 12.80 -0.94 14.75
C GLY A 241 11.44 -0.77 14.07
N LEU A 242 10.33 -0.91 14.82
CA LEU A 242 8.97 -0.77 14.28
C LEU A 242 8.69 0.65 13.77
N ASP A 243 9.22 1.68 14.43
CA ASP A 243 8.98 3.08 14.07
C ASP A 243 9.72 3.45 12.77
N GLU A 244 10.95 2.96 12.57
CA GLU A 244 11.70 3.07 11.31
C GLU A 244 10.95 2.36 10.17
N LEU A 245 10.54 1.10 10.40
CA LEU A 245 9.81 0.30 9.42
C LEU A 245 8.48 0.95 9.04
N LEU A 246 7.75 1.50 10.02
CA LEU A 246 6.50 2.20 9.76
C LEU A 246 6.72 3.44 8.89
N ARG A 247 7.74 4.25 9.18
CA ARG A 247 8.08 5.42 8.35
C ARG A 247 8.44 5.04 6.92
N HIS A 248 9.21 3.95 6.75
CA HIS A 248 9.55 3.45 5.41
C HIS A 248 8.32 2.91 4.68
N CYS A 249 7.45 2.17 5.37
CA CYS A 249 6.17 1.69 4.85
C CYS A 249 5.29 2.86 4.36
N GLU A 250 5.13 3.91 5.17
CA GLU A 250 4.37 5.10 4.80
C GLU A 250 4.94 5.78 3.54
N CYS A 251 6.27 5.85 3.42
CA CYS A 251 6.95 6.38 2.24
C CYS A 251 6.70 5.53 0.99
N VAL A 252 6.84 4.20 1.07
CA VAL A 252 6.57 3.28 -0.05
C VAL A 252 5.10 3.37 -0.47
N VAL A 253 4.17 3.38 0.51
CA VAL A 253 2.73 3.51 0.24
C VAL A 253 2.39 4.84 -0.40
N GLU A 254 3.02 5.95 0.02
CA GLU A 254 2.82 7.25 -0.62
C GLU A 254 3.28 7.23 -2.08
N LYS A 255 4.44 6.64 -2.38
CA LYS A 255 4.94 6.49 -3.75
C LYS A 255 4.06 5.57 -4.60
N LEU A 256 3.51 4.50 -4.02
CA LEU A 256 2.54 3.62 -4.69
C LEU A 256 1.22 4.35 -5.00
N ARG A 257 0.78 5.24 -4.11
CA ARG A 257 -0.46 6.02 -4.26
C ARG A 257 -0.31 7.17 -5.25
N TYR A 258 0.87 7.80 -5.29
CA TYR A 258 1.18 8.97 -6.13
C TYR A 258 2.44 8.70 -6.97
N PRO A 259 2.39 7.72 -7.90
CA PRO A 259 3.56 7.31 -8.67
C PRO A 259 4.13 8.45 -9.54
N GLU A 260 3.32 9.42 -9.95
CA GLU A 260 3.72 10.60 -10.73
C GLU A 260 4.74 11.50 -10.02
N LYS A 261 4.86 11.41 -8.69
CA LYS A 261 5.84 12.18 -7.92
C LYS A 261 7.24 11.56 -7.94
N ASN A 262 7.38 10.33 -8.42
CA ASN A 262 8.64 9.61 -8.42
C ASN A 262 8.88 8.90 -9.78
N SER A 263 9.98 9.24 -10.43
CA SER A 263 10.33 8.73 -11.76
C SER A 263 10.34 7.19 -11.89
N CYS A 264 10.78 6.45 -10.86
CA CYS A 264 10.81 4.99 -10.96
C CYS A 264 9.41 4.36 -10.79
N TYR A 265 8.61 4.90 -9.86
CA TYR A 265 7.23 4.46 -9.66
C TYR A 265 6.33 4.82 -10.85
N GLN A 266 6.48 6.02 -11.41
CA GLN A 266 5.77 6.44 -12.63
C GLN A 266 6.02 5.47 -13.79
N ALA A 267 7.28 5.05 -13.98
CA ALA A 267 7.65 4.13 -15.05
C ALA A 267 7.06 2.71 -14.86
N VAL A 268 6.82 2.27 -13.62
CA VAL A 268 6.27 0.93 -13.32
C VAL A 268 4.74 0.95 -13.18
N ALA A 269 4.14 2.12 -12.92
CA ALA A 269 2.70 2.27 -12.71
C ALA A 269 1.84 1.78 -13.89
N GLY A 270 2.36 1.86 -15.12
CA GLY A 270 1.68 1.38 -16.33
C GLY A 270 1.74 -0.14 -16.54
N THR A 271 2.48 -0.88 -15.71
CA THR A 271 2.59 -2.34 -15.84
C THR A 271 1.36 -3.02 -15.23
N ALA A 272 0.91 -4.12 -15.86
CA ALA A 272 -0.21 -4.91 -15.35
C ALA A 272 0.08 -5.49 -13.96
N LEU A 273 1.35 -5.80 -13.67
CA LEU A 273 1.79 -6.23 -12.34
C LEU A 273 1.49 -5.17 -11.27
N PHE A 274 1.81 -3.91 -11.54
CA PHE A 274 1.61 -2.83 -10.58
C PHE A 274 0.12 -2.59 -10.33
N THR A 275 -0.69 -2.50 -11.39
CA THR A 275 -2.14 -2.24 -11.28
C THR A 275 -2.86 -3.36 -10.53
N HIS A 276 -2.54 -4.62 -10.84
CA HIS A 276 -3.10 -5.77 -10.13
C HIS A 276 -2.69 -5.79 -8.65
N THR A 277 -1.43 -5.47 -8.36
CA THR A 277 -0.94 -5.42 -6.97
C THR A 277 -1.58 -4.28 -6.18
N ALA A 278 -1.70 -3.09 -6.77
CA ALA A 278 -2.37 -1.95 -6.14
C ALA A 278 -3.85 -2.24 -5.86
N PHE A 279 -4.55 -2.87 -6.82
CA PHE A 279 -5.94 -3.28 -6.65
C PHE A 279 -6.12 -4.31 -5.53
N ASP A 280 -5.27 -5.34 -5.49
CA ASP A 280 -5.27 -6.33 -4.42
C ASP A 280 -5.00 -5.71 -3.05
N MET A 281 -4.04 -4.79 -2.95
CA MET A 281 -3.76 -4.07 -1.71
C MET A 281 -5.00 -3.32 -1.21
N LEU A 282 -5.68 -2.60 -2.11
CA LEU A 282 -6.90 -1.85 -1.78
C LEU A 282 -8.03 -2.76 -1.30
N GLN A 283 -8.26 -3.88 -1.98
CA GLN A 283 -9.31 -4.83 -1.58
C GLN A 283 -8.99 -5.54 -0.25
N ASN A 284 -7.72 -5.81 0.02
CA ASN A 284 -7.31 -6.55 1.21
C ASN A 284 -7.23 -5.68 2.47
N TYR A 285 -7.05 -4.36 2.36
CA TYR A 285 -6.88 -3.47 3.51
C TYR A 285 -8.05 -3.57 4.52
N SER A 286 -9.30 -3.40 4.08
CA SER A 286 -10.47 -3.50 4.96
C SER A 286 -10.72 -4.92 5.49
N ARG A 287 -10.32 -5.94 4.71
CA ARG A 287 -10.42 -7.35 5.14
C ARG A 287 -9.39 -7.68 6.21
N CYS A 288 -8.22 -7.05 6.16
CA CYS A 288 -7.14 -7.25 7.13
C CYS A 288 -7.54 -6.79 8.54
N GLU A 289 -8.14 -5.61 8.71
CA GLU A 289 -8.58 -5.14 10.05
C GLU A 289 -9.59 -6.10 10.69
N ILE A 290 -10.61 -6.51 9.93
CA ILE A 290 -11.61 -7.48 10.40
C ILE A 290 -10.95 -8.81 10.76
N ARG A 291 -10.00 -9.27 9.92
CA ARG A 291 -9.25 -10.50 10.16
C ARG A 291 -8.40 -10.41 11.43
N MET A 292 -7.71 -9.29 11.67
CA MET A 292 -6.91 -9.07 12.88
C MET A 292 -7.78 -9.15 14.14
N GLY A 293 -8.96 -8.54 14.12
CA GLY A 293 -9.93 -8.64 15.21
C GLY A 293 -10.39 -10.08 15.49
N ARG A 294 -10.67 -10.86 14.44
CA ARG A 294 -11.05 -12.28 14.57
C ARG A 294 -9.90 -13.14 15.09
N THR A 295 -8.68 -12.93 14.60
CA THR A 295 -7.49 -13.66 15.03
C THR A 295 -7.17 -13.37 16.49
N ALA A 296 -7.23 -12.11 16.91
CA ALA A 296 -7.00 -11.73 18.30
C ALA A 296 -7.99 -12.46 19.23
N ARG A 297 -9.29 -12.44 18.93
CA ARG A 297 -10.32 -13.19 19.68
C ARG A 297 -10.03 -14.69 19.74
N LYS A 298 -9.61 -15.30 18.64
CA LYS A 298 -9.28 -16.74 18.58
C LYS A 298 -8.10 -17.10 19.51
N VAL A 299 -7.13 -16.21 19.64
CA VAL A 299 -5.93 -16.39 20.48
C VAL A 299 -6.17 -15.92 21.93
N GLY A 300 -7.37 -15.39 22.24
CA GLY A 300 -7.66 -14.80 23.55
C GLY A 300 -6.98 -13.45 23.80
N ASN A 301 -6.50 -12.79 22.75
CA ASN A 301 -5.88 -11.47 22.79
C ASN A 301 -6.86 -10.37 22.34
N PHE A 302 -6.52 -9.13 22.66
CA PHE A 302 -7.29 -7.95 22.26
C PHE A 302 -6.70 -7.31 21.01
N TYR A 303 -7.56 -6.93 20.07
CA TYR A 303 -7.20 -6.05 18.97
C TYR A 303 -7.64 -4.63 19.34
N VAL A 304 -6.68 -3.71 19.43
CA VAL A 304 -6.93 -2.30 19.67
C VAL A 304 -6.97 -1.59 18.32
N PRO A 305 -8.12 -1.06 17.88
CA PRO A 305 -8.21 -0.33 16.62
C PRO A 305 -7.42 0.98 16.70
N ALA A 306 -7.06 1.53 15.55
CA ALA A 306 -6.37 2.81 15.48
C ALA A 306 -7.21 3.93 16.13
N GLU A 307 -6.55 4.80 16.89
CA GLU A 307 -7.22 5.95 17.50
C GLU A 307 -7.85 6.85 16.42
N PRO A 308 -9.06 7.38 16.66
CA PRO A 308 -9.73 8.25 15.72
C PRO A 308 -8.95 9.55 15.53
N LYS A 309 -8.73 9.93 14.27
CA LYS A 309 -7.98 11.14 13.89
C LYS A 309 -8.89 12.36 13.66
N LEU A 310 -10.18 12.15 13.54
CA LEU A 310 -11.18 13.17 13.18
C LEU A 310 -12.33 13.19 14.19
N ALA A 311 -12.73 14.39 14.61
CA ALA A 311 -13.97 14.62 15.34
C ALA A 311 -14.88 15.58 14.57
N PHE A 312 -16.18 15.36 14.70
CA PHE A 312 -17.20 16.36 14.36
C PHE A 312 -17.73 16.98 15.65
N VAL A 313 -17.66 18.30 15.73
CA VAL A 313 -17.96 19.06 16.95
C VAL A 313 -19.11 19.99 16.69
N ILE A 314 -20.17 19.89 17.51
CA ILE A 314 -21.37 20.71 17.44
C ILE A 314 -21.48 21.55 18.69
N ARG A 315 -21.80 22.83 18.53
CA ARG A 315 -22.16 23.70 19.65
C ARG A 315 -23.61 23.48 20.06
N ILE A 316 -23.84 23.05 21.30
CA ILE A 316 -25.19 22.74 21.82
C ILE A 316 -25.75 23.82 22.75
N ARG A 317 -24.91 24.74 23.25
CA ARG A 317 -25.31 25.84 24.14
C ARG A 317 -25.18 27.23 23.51
N GLY A 318 -26.00 28.16 24.01
CA GLY A 318 -26.06 29.55 23.57
C GLY A 318 -24.81 30.39 23.89
N ILE A 319 -24.88 31.68 23.61
CA ILE A 319 -23.74 32.63 23.71
C ILE A 319 -23.64 33.36 25.06
N ASN A 320 -24.69 33.30 25.88
CA ASN A 320 -24.76 34.01 27.16
C ASN A 320 -24.07 33.22 28.28
N GLY A 321 -23.45 33.93 29.23
CA GLY A 321 -22.82 33.32 30.41
C GLY A 321 -21.53 32.52 30.13
N VAL A 322 -20.92 32.69 28.96
CA VAL A 322 -19.70 31.95 28.58
C VAL A 322 -18.46 32.70 29.09
N SER A 323 -17.63 32.02 29.89
CA SER A 323 -16.37 32.56 30.40
C SER A 323 -15.42 32.96 29.27
N PRO A 324 -14.53 33.97 29.46
CA PRO A 324 -13.64 34.46 28.39
C PRO A 324 -12.76 33.35 27.79
N LYS A 325 -12.23 32.44 28.62
CA LYS A 325 -11.41 31.30 28.19
C LYS A 325 -12.18 30.37 27.26
N VAL A 326 -13.39 29.95 27.65
CA VAL A 326 -14.22 29.06 26.83
C VAL A 326 -14.68 29.77 25.55
N ARG A 327 -15.04 31.06 25.64
CA ARG A 327 -15.44 31.87 24.48
C ARG A 327 -14.34 31.92 23.44
N LYS A 328 -13.08 32.11 23.86
CA LYS A 328 -11.93 32.13 22.94
C LYS A 328 -11.72 30.78 22.26
N VAL A 329 -11.84 29.68 23.00
CA VAL A 329 -11.74 28.32 22.44
C VAL A 329 -12.83 28.07 21.39
N LEU A 330 -14.10 28.39 21.70
CA LEU A 330 -15.21 28.26 20.74
C LEU A 330 -15.00 29.12 19.48
N GLN A 331 -14.41 30.32 19.62
CA GLN A 331 -14.05 31.16 18.48
C GLN A 331 -12.97 30.54 17.59
N LEU A 332 -11.92 29.95 18.19
CA LEU A 332 -10.85 29.26 17.45
C LEU A 332 -11.39 28.03 16.70
N LEU A 333 -12.32 27.30 17.31
CA LEU A 333 -13.05 26.20 16.67
C LEU A 333 -14.07 26.66 15.61
N ARG A 334 -14.29 27.97 15.44
CA ARG A 334 -15.32 28.55 14.56
C ARG A 334 -16.78 28.24 14.97
N LEU A 335 -17.00 27.85 16.22
CA LEU A 335 -18.29 27.52 16.82
C LEU A 335 -18.97 28.75 17.44
N ARG A 336 -19.34 29.74 16.62
CA ARG A 336 -19.83 31.04 17.10
C ARG A 336 -21.31 31.07 17.50
N GLN A 337 -22.13 30.24 16.87
CA GLN A 337 -23.58 30.15 17.10
C GLN A 337 -23.97 28.72 17.51
N ILE A 338 -25.14 28.58 18.13
CA ILE A 338 -25.70 27.27 18.48
C ILE A 338 -25.99 26.46 17.21
N LEU A 339 -25.88 25.13 17.32
CA LEU A 339 -26.06 24.16 16.23
C LEU A 339 -25.14 24.37 15.03
N ILE A 340 -24.01 25.06 15.24
CA ILE A 340 -22.92 25.04 14.27
C ILE A 340 -22.07 23.79 14.50
N GLY A 341 -21.78 23.07 13.42
CA GLY A 341 -20.89 21.92 13.37
C GLY A 341 -19.59 22.23 12.63
N VAL A 342 -18.46 21.68 13.08
CA VAL A 342 -17.17 21.75 12.40
C VAL A 342 -16.41 20.44 12.50
N PHE A 343 -15.59 20.14 11.49
CA PHE A 343 -14.60 19.07 11.56
C PHE A 343 -13.34 19.56 12.29
N VAL A 344 -12.78 18.71 13.15
CA VAL A 344 -11.57 19.00 13.94
C VAL A 344 -10.63 17.80 13.87
N LYS A 345 -9.38 18.04 13.44
CA LYS A 345 -8.30 17.06 13.55
C LYS A 345 -7.95 16.84 15.02
N LEU A 346 -7.95 15.58 15.45
CA LEU A 346 -7.61 15.20 16.81
C LEU A 346 -6.09 15.14 16.97
N ASN A 347 -5.59 15.94 17.91
CA ASN A 347 -4.22 15.94 18.39
C ASN A 347 -4.23 16.39 19.85
N LYS A 348 -3.10 16.26 20.56
CA LYS A 348 -3.02 16.61 21.99
C LYS A 348 -3.53 18.03 22.31
N ALA A 349 -3.27 19.00 21.42
CA ALA A 349 -3.71 20.38 21.61
C ALA A 349 -5.23 20.55 21.38
N SER A 350 -5.78 19.97 20.32
CA SER A 350 -7.21 20.07 20.00
C SER A 350 -8.06 19.32 21.02
N VAL A 351 -7.61 18.16 21.51
CA VAL A 351 -8.29 17.44 22.60
C VAL A 351 -8.34 18.30 23.87
N ASN A 352 -7.26 18.99 24.24
CA ASN A 352 -7.26 19.90 25.38
C ASN A 352 -8.21 21.09 25.17
N MET A 353 -8.31 21.63 23.95
CA MET A 353 -9.31 22.65 23.63
C MET A 353 -10.74 22.11 23.78
N LEU A 354 -11.01 20.89 23.29
CA LEU A 354 -12.33 20.26 23.40
C LEU A 354 -12.71 20.04 24.88
N ARG A 355 -11.78 19.59 25.73
CA ARG A 355 -11.99 19.45 27.18
C ARG A 355 -12.37 20.78 27.86
N ILE A 356 -11.76 21.90 27.44
CA ILE A 356 -12.12 23.23 27.98
C ILE A 356 -13.54 23.64 27.55
N ALA A 357 -13.93 23.33 26.31
CA ALA A 357 -15.22 23.71 25.75
C ALA A 357 -16.34 22.69 26.01
N GLU A 358 -16.02 21.55 26.63
CA GLU A 358 -16.85 20.36 26.79
C GLU A 358 -18.30 20.65 27.23
N PRO A 359 -18.56 21.51 28.24
CA PRO A 359 -19.92 21.79 28.69
C PRO A 359 -20.81 22.53 27.68
N TYR A 360 -20.25 22.99 26.55
CA TYR A 360 -20.93 23.79 25.52
C TYR A 360 -21.02 23.07 24.17
N ILE A 361 -20.34 21.93 24.03
CA ILE A 361 -20.22 21.20 22.78
C ILE A 361 -20.64 19.75 22.97
N ALA A 362 -21.18 19.16 21.90
CA ALA A 362 -21.28 17.72 21.73
C ALA A 362 -20.33 17.33 20.60
N TRP A 363 -19.54 16.27 20.76
CA TRP A 363 -18.65 15.82 19.71
C TRP A 363 -18.46 14.31 19.70
N GLY A 364 -18.00 13.79 18.57
CA GLY A 364 -17.70 12.37 18.39
C GLY A 364 -17.02 12.11 17.06
N TYR A 365 -16.75 10.84 16.77
CA TYR A 365 -16.03 10.38 15.59
C TYR A 365 -17.06 10.08 14.47
N PRO A 366 -17.08 10.89 13.38
CA PRO A 366 -18.01 10.67 12.29
C PRO A 366 -17.56 9.48 11.43
N ASN A 367 -18.51 8.68 10.95
CA ASN A 367 -18.24 7.69 9.92
C ASN A 367 -18.27 8.33 8.52
N LEU A 368 -17.75 7.62 7.50
CA LEU A 368 -17.66 8.12 6.12
C LEU A 368 -19.03 8.54 5.56
N LYS A 369 -20.10 7.80 5.89
CA LYS A 369 -21.47 8.14 5.47
C LYS A 369 -21.92 9.47 6.06
N SER A 370 -21.70 9.70 7.36
CA SER A 370 -22.03 10.96 8.03
C SER A 370 -21.27 12.14 7.43
N VAL A 371 -19.96 11.99 7.16
CA VAL A 371 -19.15 13.04 6.52
C VAL A 371 -19.68 13.36 5.11
N ARG A 372 -19.93 12.32 4.32
CA ARG A 372 -20.49 12.44 2.97
C ARG A 372 -21.84 13.18 2.99
N GLU A 373 -22.77 12.76 3.84
CA GLU A 373 -24.08 13.40 3.94
C GLU A 373 -24.01 14.86 4.42
N LEU A 374 -23.12 15.17 5.37
CA LEU A 374 -22.91 16.55 5.82
C LEU A 374 -22.40 17.45 4.69
N ILE A 375 -21.42 16.99 3.92
CA ILE A 375 -20.82 17.77 2.83
C ILE A 375 -21.83 17.92 1.69
N TYR A 376 -22.52 16.86 1.26
CA TYR A 376 -23.50 16.99 0.17
C TYR A 376 -24.74 17.79 0.55
N LYS A 377 -25.31 17.56 1.75
CA LYS A 377 -26.59 18.19 2.12
C LYS A 377 -26.42 19.58 2.73
N ARG A 378 -25.28 19.85 3.38
CA ARG A 378 -25.07 21.08 4.17
C ARG A 378 -23.72 21.77 3.89
N GLY A 379 -22.91 21.23 2.98
CA GLY A 379 -21.62 21.79 2.63
C GLY A 379 -21.75 23.13 1.91
N HIS A 380 -21.00 24.11 2.41
CA HIS A 380 -20.84 25.40 1.77
C HIS A 380 -19.35 25.71 1.71
N GLY A 381 -18.88 26.21 0.58
CA GLY A 381 -17.53 26.72 0.41
C GLY A 381 -17.41 28.17 0.83
N ARG A 382 -16.24 28.55 1.34
CA ARG A 382 -15.84 29.93 1.57
C ARG A 382 -15.03 30.42 0.36
N MET A 383 -15.63 31.25 -0.47
CA MET A 383 -14.98 31.89 -1.62
C MET A 383 -15.08 33.40 -1.49
N THR A 384 -14.00 34.14 -1.73
CA THR A 384 -14.00 35.62 -1.67
C THR A 384 -14.70 36.20 -0.42
N LYS A 385 -14.57 35.51 0.72
CA LYS A 385 -15.25 35.79 2.02
C LYS A 385 -16.77 35.61 2.03
N GLN A 386 -17.39 35.17 0.93
CA GLN A 386 -18.80 34.80 0.84
C GLN A 386 -19.02 33.30 1.10
N ARG A 387 -20.25 32.94 1.45
CA ARG A 387 -20.70 31.57 1.69
C ARG A 387 -21.49 31.09 0.46
N ILE A 388 -20.96 30.10 -0.24
CA ILE A 388 -21.55 29.57 -1.48
C ILE A 388 -21.85 28.08 -1.30
N ALA A 389 -23.01 27.61 -1.77
CA ALA A 389 -23.36 26.20 -1.73
C ALA A 389 -22.46 25.37 -2.67
N LEU A 390 -22.11 24.15 -2.28
CA LEU A 390 -21.30 23.25 -3.12
C LEU A 390 -22.21 22.55 -4.13
N THR A 391 -22.45 23.18 -5.29
CA THR A 391 -23.30 22.63 -6.36
C THR A 391 -22.50 22.00 -7.50
N ASP A 392 -21.29 22.49 -7.77
CA ASP A 392 -20.47 22.08 -8.90
C ASP A 392 -19.01 21.81 -8.46
N ASN A 393 -18.37 20.82 -9.08
CA ASN A 393 -16.96 20.48 -8.86
C ASN A 393 -16.03 21.62 -9.32
N ALA A 394 -16.42 22.42 -10.31
CA ALA A 394 -15.62 23.57 -10.75
C ALA A 394 -15.36 24.58 -9.61
N LEU A 395 -16.29 24.69 -8.65
CA LEU A 395 -16.10 25.51 -7.46
C LEU A 395 -15.00 24.94 -6.55
N VAL A 396 -15.01 23.63 -6.34
CA VAL A 396 -14.00 22.96 -5.50
C VAL A 396 -12.62 23.07 -6.14
N GLU A 397 -12.52 22.75 -7.43
CA GLU A 397 -11.28 22.84 -8.20
C GLU A 397 -10.71 24.26 -8.22
N LYS A 398 -11.54 25.28 -8.42
CA LYS A 398 -11.09 26.68 -8.40
C LYS A 398 -10.47 27.11 -7.06
N ALA A 399 -10.98 26.61 -5.94
CA ALA A 399 -10.50 26.98 -4.60
C ALA A 399 -9.35 26.10 -4.11
N LEU A 400 -9.37 24.81 -4.43
CA LEU A 400 -8.49 23.79 -3.85
C LEU A 400 -7.68 22.99 -4.88
N GLY A 401 -7.78 23.27 -6.18
CA GLY A 401 -7.08 22.55 -7.24
C GLY A 401 -5.56 22.54 -7.08
N LYS A 402 -4.98 23.60 -6.49
CA LYS A 402 -3.55 23.66 -6.10
C LYS A 402 -3.11 22.59 -5.09
N TYR A 403 -4.06 21.98 -4.39
CA TYR A 403 -3.84 20.91 -3.41
C TYR A 403 -4.25 19.54 -3.96
N SER A 404 -4.46 19.42 -5.28
CA SER A 404 -4.95 18.20 -5.94
C SER A 404 -6.33 17.74 -5.45
N ILE A 405 -7.19 18.69 -5.04
CA ILE A 405 -8.58 18.43 -4.68
C ILE A 405 -9.44 19.03 -5.79
N ILE A 406 -9.96 18.15 -6.67
CA ILE A 406 -10.62 18.54 -7.91
C ILE A 406 -12.14 18.43 -7.77
N CYS A 407 -12.61 17.42 -7.03
CA CYS A 407 -14.04 17.17 -6.85
C CYS A 407 -14.47 17.10 -5.38
N VAL A 408 -15.79 17.01 -5.16
CA VAL A 408 -16.37 16.86 -3.81
C VAL A 408 -15.95 15.54 -3.14
N GLU A 409 -15.75 14.45 -3.89
CA GLU A 409 -15.27 13.18 -3.31
C GLU A 409 -13.82 13.29 -2.82
N ASP A 410 -12.93 14.01 -3.53
CA ASP A 410 -11.57 14.30 -3.06
C ASP A 410 -11.62 15.08 -1.73
N LEU A 411 -12.54 16.06 -1.63
CA LEU A 411 -12.74 16.83 -0.41
C LEU A 411 -13.24 15.96 0.75
N ILE A 412 -14.21 15.05 0.50
CA ILE A 412 -14.70 14.10 1.51
C ILE A 412 -13.57 13.18 1.96
N HIS A 413 -12.81 12.63 1.02
CA HIS A 413 -11.69 11.74 1.31
C HIS A 413 -10.63 12.45 2.16
N GLU A 414 -10.23 13.67 1.78
CA GLU A 414 -9.23 14.46 2.50
C GLU A 414 -9.67 14.80 3.94
N ILE A 415 -10.95 15.14 4.13
CA ILE A 415 -11.53 15.43 5.45
C ILE A 415 -11.59 14.16 6.30
N TYR A 416 -12.13 13.06 5.77
CA TYR A 416 -12.34 11.82 6.52
C TYR A 416 -11.03 11.14 6.93
N THR A 417 -10.07 11.06 5.99
CA THR A 417 -8.77 10.42 6.24
C THR A 417 -7.79 11.33 7.00
N VAL A 418 -8.11 12.62 7.13
CA VAL A 418 -7.24 13.64 7.73
C VAL A 418 -5.90 13.70 7.00
N GLY A 419 -5.97 13.88 5.69
CA GLY A 419 -4.80 13.95 4.82
C GLY A 419 -3.90 15.18 5.07
N ASN A 420 -2.86 15.30 4.24
CA ASN A 420 -1.84 16.35 4.35
C ASN A 420 -2.43 17.77 4.17
N ASN A 421 -3.47 17.89 3.35
CA ASN A 421 -4.18 19.13 3.00
C ASN A 421 -5.48 19.32 3.78
N PHE A 422 -5.67 18.60 4.91
CA PHE A 422 -6.84 18.72 5.78
C PHE A 422 -7.12 20.18 6.21
N LYS A 423 -6.07 20.94 6.55
CA LYS A 423 -6.22 22.33 7.02
C LYS A 423 -6.78 23.25 5.93
N PRO A 424 -6.22 23.30 4.70
CA PRO A 424 -6.85 23.97 3.57
C PRO A 424 -8.30 23.53 3.30
N ALA A 425 -8.55 22.22 3.22
CA ALA A 425 -9.87 21.65 2.96
C ALA A 425 -10.92 22.07 4.01
N ASN A 426 -10.58 21.95 5.29
CA ASN A 426 -11.47 22.30 6.39
C ASN A 426 -11.69 23.82 6.52
N ASN A 427 -10.71 24.65 6.11
CA ASN A 427 -10.85 26.10 6.08
C ASN A 427 -11.71 26.59 4.92
N PHE A 428 -11.70 25.87 3.80
CA PHE A 428 -12.61 26.09 2.68
C PHE A 428 -14.06 25.81 3.09
N LEU A 429 -14.31 24.73 3.84
CA LEU A 429 -15.63 24.44 4.38
C LEU A 429 -16.09 25.52 5.37
N TRP A 430 -17.22 26.13 5.06
CA TRP A 430 -17.94 27.00 5.98
C TRP A 430 -18.52 26.17 7.14
N PRO A 431 -18.50 26.66 8.39
CA PRO A 431 -19.09 25.94 9.51
C PRO A 431 -20.55 25.52 9.24
N PHE A 432 -20.85 24.24 9.44
CA PHE A 432 -22.13 23.64 9.07
C PHE A 432 -23.24 24.19 9.96
N LYS A 433 -24.25 24.82 9.36
CA LYS A 433 -25.46 25.21 10.10
C LYS A 433 -26.41 24.01 10.15
N LEU A 434 -26.58 23.45 11.33
CA LEU A 434 -27.45 22.30 11.57
C LEU A 434 -28.83 22.76 12.04
N SER A 435 -29.83 21.92 11.79
CA SER A 435 -31.17 22.09 12.36
C SER A 435 -31.20 21.48 13.77
N THR A 436 -32.23 21.82 14.53
CA THR A 436 -32.51 21.15 15.80
C THR A 436 -32.62 19.63 15.57
N PRO A 437 -32.02 18.79 16.42
CA PRO A 437 -32.12 17.35 16.29
C PRO A 437 -33.58 16.91 16.39
N ARG A 438 -33.96 15.93 15.56
CA ARG A 438 -35.30 15.33 15.62
C ARG A 438 -35.38 14.50 16.91
N GLY A 439 -36.41 14.73 17.72
CA GLY A 439 -36.53 14.16 19.07
C GLY A 439 -35.99 15.04 20.19
N GLY A 440 -35.38 16.20 19.87
CA GLY A 440 -34.91 17.16 20.87
C GLY A 440 -33.55 16.80 21.47
N MET A 441 -33.18 17.53 22.52
CA MET A 441 -32.00 17.28 23.35
C MET A 441 -32.49 16.96 24.77
N ASN A 442 -31.83 16.03 25.44
CA ASN A 442 -32.10 15.66 26.83
C ASN A 442 -31.70 16.80 27.78
N LYS A 443 -30.45 16.80 28.26
CA LYS A 443 -29.88 17.81 29.16
C LYS A 443 -28.58 18.35 28.60
N LYS A 444 -28.65 19.56 28.03
CA LYS A 444 -27.51 20.26 27.39
C LYS A 444 -26.33 20.57 28.32
N THR A 445 -26.56 20.59 29.64
CA THR A 445 -25.55 20.95 30.65
C THR A 445 -24.82 19.74 31.21
N THR A 446 -25.42 18.56 31.11
CA THR A 446 -24.94 17.32 31.71
C THR A 446 -24.10 16.55 30.68
N HIS A 447 -23.07 15.84 31.13
CA HIS A 447 -22.22 15.06 30.23
C HIS A 447 -23.01 13.87 29.65
N PHE A 448 -22.64 13.41 28.45
CA PHE A 448 -23.33 12.31 27.76
C PHE A 448 -23.36 11.01 28.58
N VAL A 449 -22.26 10.69 29.27
CA VAL A 449 -22.16 9.51 30.17
C VAL A 449 -23.11 9.61 31.37
N GLU A 450 -23.49 10.82 31.77
CA GLU A 450 -24.44 11.09 32.86
C GLU A 450 -25.90 11.21 32.35
N GLY A 451 -26.16 10.82 31.09
CA GLY A 451 -27.49 10.92 30.46
C GLY A 451 -27.81 12.30 29.88
N GLY A 452 -26.84 13.20 29.78
CA GLY A 452 -26.96 14.50 29.13
C GLY A 452 -26.56 14.49 27.65
N ASP A 453 -26.20 15.67 27.14
CA ASP A 453 -25.85 15.86 25.73
C ASP A 453 -24.44 16.40 25.50
N ALA A 454 -23.76 16.89 26.54
CA ALA A 454 -22.45 17.52 26.43
C ALA A 454 -21.31 16.49 26.37
N GLY A 455 -20.19 16.89 25.76
CA GLY A 455 -18.96 16.10 25.73
C GLY A 455 -18.88 15.07 24.61
N ASN A 456 -18.02 14.08 24.83
CA ASN A 456 -17.69 13.08 23.82
C ASN A 456 -18.71 11.94 23.81
N ARG A 457 -19.23 11.62 22.63
CA ARG A 457 -20.19 10.52 22.41
C ARG A 457 -19.57 9.30 21.75
N GLU A 458 -18.26 9.32 21.49
CA GLU A 458 -17.51 8.33 20.73
C GLU A 458 -18.04 8.16 19.30
N SER A 459 -19.16 7.46 19.11
CA SER A 459 -19.75 7.22 17.79
C SER A 459 -20.69 8.36 17.40
N PHE A 460 -20.35 9.09 16.35
CA PHE A 460 -21.22 10.15 15.81
C PHE A 460 -22.15 9.57 14.72
N SER A 461 -23.18 8.81 15.13
CA SER A 461 -24.22 8.28 14.24
C SER A 461 -25.57 8.94 14.51
N GLY A 462 -26.01 9.81 13.58
CA GLY A 462 -27.37 10.33 13.51
C GLY A 462 -27.78 11.27 14.65
N MET A 463 -27.72 12.58 14.38
CA MET A 463 -28.48 13.61 15.10
C MET A 463 -29.26 14.47 14.10
#